data_AF-A0A0P9EEY3-F1
#
_entry.id   AF-A0A0P9EEY3-F1
#
_cell.length_a   1.000
_cell.length_b   1.000
_cell.length_c   1.000
_cell.angle_alpha   90.00
_cell.angle_beta   90.00
_cell.angle_gamma   90.00
#
_symmetry.space_group_name_H-M   'P 1'
#
loop_
_entity.id
_entity.type
_entity.pdbx_description
1 polymer ?
#
loop_
_entity_poly.entity_id
_entity_poly.type
_entity_poly.pdbx_seq_one_letter_code
_entity_poly.pdbx_strand_id
1 'polypeptide(L)'
;MSLILHQLSSVDLGERHIATSVEYANGVMKNPRFYDEEVRGIRRHYAWLRRRLGERKLLKAIKKVGYREKKRVNAILHKVSKDIVKGAGQSDATIVLGDLKGIRRRARGRRMNSIVASMPYYRLT
;
A
#
# COMPACT_ATOMS: atom_id res chain seq x y z
N MET A 1 -25.89 27.07 -14.58
CA MET A 1 -25.03 25.86 -14.70
C MET A 1 -24.06 25.89 -13.52
N SER A 2 -24.39 25.19 -12.43
CA SER A 2 -23.47 25.11 -11.29
C SER A 2 -22.26 24.29 -11.72
N LEU A 3 -21.08 24.88 -11.76
CA LEU A 3 -19.83 24.13 -11.87
C LEU A 3 -19.76 23.24 -10.63
N ILE A 4 -20.05 21.96 -10.78
CA ILE A 4 -19.76 20.98 -9.74
C ILE A 4 -18.24 20.97 -9.63
N LEU A 5 -17.72 21.61 -8.60
CA LEU A 5 -16.33 21.52 -8.21
C LEU A 5 -16.10 20.10 -7.71
N HIS A 6 -15.74 19.21 -8.63
CA HIS A 6 -15.44 17.82 -8.30
C HIS A 6 -14.24 17.78 -7.33
N GLN A 7 -14.49 17.35 -6.10
CA GLN A 7 -13.44 17.05 -5.15
C GLN A 7 -12.85 15.69 -5.49
N LEU A 8 -11.52 15.62 -5.59
CA LEU A 8 -10.82 14.37 -5.88
C LEU A 8 -9.92 14.00 -4.70
N SER A 9 -9.89 12.73 -4.35
CA SER A 9 -8.87 12.17 -3.45
C SER A 9 -7.95 11.28 -4.28
N SER A 10 -6.81 11.82 -4.67
CA SER A 10 -5.80 11.09 -5.45
C SER A 10 -5.00 10.20 -4.52
N VAL A 11 -5.02 8.89 -4.76
CA VAL A 11 -4.34 7.89 -3.97
C VAL A 11 -3.23 7.23 -4.78
N ASP A 12 -2.00 7.35 -4.28
CA ASP A 12 -0.82 6.65 -4.78
C ASP A 12 -0.43 5.50 -3.84
N LEU A 13 0.09 4.40 -4.38
CA LEU A 13 0.46 3.22 -3.61
C LEU A 13 1.97 2.97 -3.67
N GLY A 14 2.59 2.55 -2.56
CA GLY A 14 4.05 2.43 -2.48
C GLY A 14 4.58 1.36 -1.52
N GLU A 15 5.92 1.24 -1.48
CA GLU A 15 6.63 0.35 -0.53
C GLU A 15 6.99 1.06 0.78
N ARG A 16 7.29 2.37 0.73
CA ARG A 16 7.68 3.14 1.90
C ARG A 16 6.46 3.49 2.74
N HIS A 17 5.51 4.16 2.11
CA HIS A 17 4.14 4.29 2.58
C HIS A 17 3.29 3.40 1.70
N ILE A 18 2.36 2.66 2.31
CA ILE A 18 1.51 1.75 1.55
C ILE A 18 0.62 2.53 0.59
N ALA A 19 0.08 3.63 1.10
CA ALA A 19 -0.74 4.56 0.36
C ALA A 19 -0.35 5.98 0.74
N THR A 20 -0.59 6.91 -0.17
CA THR A 20 -0.55 8.35 0.07
C THR A 20 -1.81 8.92 -0.55
N SER A 21 -2.51 9.81 0.13
CA SER A 21 -3.67 10.53 -0.44
C SER A 21 -3.43 12.03 -0.47
N VAL A 22 -3.93 12.70 -1.50
CA VAL A 22 -3.97 14.16 -1.62
C VAL A 22 -5.37 14.56 -2.05
N GLU A 23 -5.93 15.57 -1.38
CA GLU A 23 -7.21 16.14 -1.77
C GLU A 23 -6.98 17.24 -2.81
N TYR A 24 -7.73 17.20 -3.90
CA TYR A 24 -7.74 18.23 -4.93
C TYR A 24 -9.12 18.86 -5.00
N ALA A 25 -9.19 20.15 -4.69
CA ALA A 25 -10.43 20.91 -4.68
C ALA A 25 -10.14 22.34 -5.17
N ASN A 26 -11.00 22.85 -6.06
CA ASN A 26 -10.95 24.23 -6.56
C ASN A 26 -9.60 24.62 -7.16
N GLY A 27 -8.96 23.70 -7.89
CA GLY A 27 -7.66 23.95 -8.50
C GLY A 27 -6.45 23.76 -7.57
N VAL A 28 -6.67 23.42 -6.30
CA VAL A 28 -5.63 23.41 -5.26
C VAL A 28 -5.49 22.02 -4.64
N MET A 29 -4.24 21.56 -4.49
CA MET A 29 -3.89 20.36 -3.72
C MET A 29 -3.78 20.69 -2.22
N LYS A 30 -4.41 19.87 -1.38
CA LYS A 30 -4.47 20.04 0.08
C LYS A 30 -4.30 18.70 0.80
N ASN A 31 -3.99 18.79 2.09
CA ASN A 31 -4.07 17.69 3.05
C ASN A 31 -3.36 16.40 2.60
N PRO A 32 -2.04 16.43 2.29
CA PRO A 32 -1.31 15.20 2.00
C PRO A 32 -1.31 14.29 3.23
N ARG A 33 -1.72 13.04 3.05
CA ARG A 33 -1.70 12.01 4.09
C ARG A 33 -0.86 10.83 3.65
N PHE A 34 0.00 10.37 4.54
CA PHE A 34 0.86 9.21 4.32
C PHE A 34 0.39 8.07 5.22
N TYR A 35 0.12 6.91 4.63
CA TYR A 35 -0.44 5.79 5.35
C TYR A 35 0.61 4.71 5.61
N ASP A 36 0.73 4.35 6.89
CA ASP A 36 1.35 3.14 7.43
C ASP A 36 2.76 2.80 6.93
N GLU A 37 3.73 3.65 7.32
CA GLU A 37 5.16 3.39 7.13
C GLU A 37 5.64 2.12 7.87
N GLU A 38 4.93 1.70 8.93
CA GLU A 38 5.30 0.54 9.75
C GLU A 38 5.33 -0.78 8.96
N VAL A 39 4.54 -0.90 7.89
CA VAL A 39 4.46 -2.13 7.09
C VAL A 39 5.79 -2.45 6.42
N ARG A 40 6.56 -1.42 6.06
CA ARG A 40 7.90 -1.60 5.54
C ARG A 40 8.80 -2.29 6.57
N GLY A 41 8.75 -1.83 7.83
CA GLY A 41 9.49 -2.42 8.94
C GLY A 41 9.08 -3.86 9.20
N ILE A 42 7.77 -4.14 9.21
CA ILE A 42 7.22 -5.48 9.38
C ILE A 42 7.75 -6.41 8.28
N ARG A 43 7.66 -6.01 7.01
CA ARG A 43 8.10 -6.84 5.88
C ARG A 43 9.61 -7.12 5.92
N ARG A 44 10.42 -6.12 6.30
CA ARG A 44 11.87 -6.29 6.49
C ARG A 44 12.18 -7.28 7.61
N HIS A 45 11.50 -7.16 8.75
CA HIS A 45 11.66 -8.06 9.88
C HIS A 45 11.34 -9.52 9.49
N TYR A 46 10.19 -9.74 8.84
CA TYR A 46 9.80 -11.08 8.41
C TYR A 46 10.66 -11.64 7.27
N ALA A 47 11.20 -10.80 6.38
CA ALA A 47 12.16 -11.22 5.36
C ALA A 47 13.47 -11.70 6.01
N TRP A 48 13.99 -10.96 6.99
CA TRP A 48 15.15 -11.38 7.78
C TRP A 48 14.88 -12.72 8.50
N LEU A 49 13.72 -12.86 9.13
CA LEU A 49 13.35 -14.09 9.84
C LEU A 49 13.27 -15.30 8.91
N ARG A 50 12.64 -15.14 7.74
CA ARG A 50 12.61 -16.20 6.71
C ARG A 50 14.00 -16.61 6.25
N ARG A 51 14.93 -15.65 6.09
CA ARG A 51 16.32 -15.94 5.71
C ARG A 51 17.00 -16.84 6.75
N ARG A 52 16.91 -16.47 8.04
CA ARG A 52 17.47 -17.27 9.15
C ARG A 52 16.88 -18.67 9.26
N LEU A 53 15.57 -18.80 9.06
CA LEU A 53 14.90 -20.10 9.05
C LEU A 53 15.28 -20.93 7.82
N GLY A 54 15.53 -20.29 6.68
CA GLY A 54 16.01 -20.91 5.45
C GLY A 54 17.42 -21.47 5.58
N GLU A 55 18.33 -20.73 6.22
CA GLU A 55 19.68 -21.18 6.58
C GLU A 55 19.64 -22.49 7.39
N ARG A 56 18.62 -22.65 8.24
CA ARG A 56 18.37 -23.84 9.06
C ARG A 56 17.48 -24.90 8.40
N LYS A 57 17.08 -24.71 7.14
CA LYS A 57 16.15 -25.57 6.37
C LYS A 57 14.79 -25.82 7.05
N LEU A 58 14.32 -24.90 7.88
CA LEU A 58 13.06 -25.03 8.66
C LEU A 58 11.83 -24.60 7.84
N LEU A 59 11.51 -25.34 6.77
CA LEU A 59 10.46 -24.97 5.80
C LEU A 59 9.06 -24.78 6.44
N LYS A 60 8.68 -25.61 7.41
CA LYS A 60 7.40 -25.47 8.14
C LYS A 60 7.33 -24.16 8.92
N ALA A 61 8.44 -23.75 9.53
CA ALA A 61 8.53 -22.49 10.26
C ALA A 61 8.43 -21.28 9.32
N ILE A 62 9.10 -21.33 8.16
CA ILE A 62 9.02 -20.32 7.11
C ILE A 62 7.56 -20.09 6.68
N LYS A 63 6.82 -21.18 6.42
CA LYS A 63 5.39 -21.12 6.07
C LYS A 63 4.57 -20.46 7.19
N LYS A 64 4.80 -20.86 8.44
CA LYS A 64 4.10 -20.30 9.62
C LYS A 64 4.35 -18.81 9.80
N VAL A 65 5.59 -18.34 9.65
CA VAL A 65 5.90 -16.89 9.78
C VAL A 65 5.38 -16.08 8.60
N GLY A 66 5.36 -16.66 7.39
CA GLY A 66 4.75 -16.03 6.21
C GLY A 66 3.24 -15.79 6.39
N TYR A 67 2.51 -16.75 6.97
CA TYR A 67 1.10 -16.55 7.29
C TYR A 67 0.87 -15.46 8.35
N ARG A 68 1.73 -15.39 9.38
CA ARG A 68 1.64 -14.34 10.41
C ARG A 68 1.89 -12.95 9.83
N GLU A 69 2.93 -12.80 9.00
CA GLU A 69 3.20 -11.56 8.27
C GLU A 69 1.99 -11.16 7.42
N LYS A 70 1.48 -12.08 6.59
CA LYS A 70 0.32 -11.83 5.72
C LYS A 70 -0.88 -11.34 6.53
N LYS A 71 -1.21 -11.99 7.65
CA LYS A 71 -2.33 -11.60 8.51
C LYS A 71 -2.14 -10.20 9.09
N ARG A 72 -0.95 -9.89 9.62
CA ARG A 72 -0.64 -8.58 10.21
C ARG A 72 -0.71 -7.47 9.16
N VAL A 73 -0.06 -7.66 8.02
CA VAL A 73 -0.10 -6.67 6.92
C VAL A 73 -1.52 -6.47 6.42
N ASN A 74 -2.33 -7.53 6.29
CA ASN A 74 -3.73 -7.40 5.87
C ASN A 74 -4.58 -6.59 6.83
N ALA A 75 -4.39 -6.74 8.14
CA ALA A 75 -5.13 -5.97 9.13
C ALA A 75 -4.84 -4.46 8.97
N ILE A 76 -3.57 -4.12 8.73
CA ILE A 76 -3.14 -2.74 8.48
C ILE A 76 -3.75 -2.23 7.17
N LEU A 77 -3.65 -2.99 6.07
CA LEU A 77 -4.25 -2.63 4.79
C LEU A 77 -5.76 -2.38 4.87
N HIS A 78 -6.47 -3.20 5.65
CA HIS A 78 -7.90 -3.02 5.85
C HIS A 78 -8.21 -1.70 6.57
N LYS A 79 -7.40 -1.33 7.57
CA LYS A 79 -7.51 -0.04 8.26
C LYS A 79 -7.24 1.13 7.31
N VAL A 80 -6.14 1.10 6.54
CA VAL A 80 -5.83 2.13 5.52
C VAL A 80 -6.98 2.32 4.56
N SER A 81 -7.48 1.22 3.99
CA SER A 81 -8.58 1.26 3.02
C SER A 81 -9.82 1.90 3.62
N LYS A 82 -10.18 1.54 4.85
CA LYS A 82 -11.30 2.13 5.57
C LYS A 82 -11.09 3.62 5.83
N ASP A 83 -9.88 4.03 6.21
CA ASP A 83 -9.56 5.43 6.50
C ASP A 83 -9.59 6.29 5.23
N ILE A 84 -9.12 5.78 4.09
CA ILE A 84 -9.21 6.45 2.78
C ILE A 84 -10.66 6.63 2.37
N VAL A 85 -11.48 5.56 2.42
CA VAL A 85 -12.90 5.61 2.06
C VAL A 85 -13.67 6.58 2.96
N LYS A 86 -13.40 6.55 4.27
CA LYS A 86 -14.02 7.47 5.23
C LYS A 86 -13.62 8.92 4.94
N GLY A 87 -12.34 9.18 4.66
CA GLY A 87 -11.86 10.52 4.32
C GLY A 87 -12.51 11.07 3.05
N ALA A 88 -12.59 10.25 2.00
CA ALA A 88 -13.27 10.64 0.77
C ALA A 88 -14.76 10.92 0.98
N GLY A 89 -15.46 10.09 1.76
CA GLY A 89 -16.87 10.31 2.07
C GLY A 89 -17.15 11.56 2.91
N GLN A 90 -16.21 11.99 3.76
CA GLN A 90 -16.34 13.24 4.53
C GLN A 90 -16.26 14.49 3.64
N SER A 91 -15.52 14.41 2.55
CA SER A 91 -15.31 15.52 1.62
C SER A 91 -16.15 15.40 0.34
N ASP A 92 -17.06 14.42 0.25
CA ASP A 92 -17.79 14.07 -0.97
C ASP A 92 -16.87 13.96 -2.21
N ALA A 93 -15.68 13.39 -1.98
CA ALA A 93 -14.62 13.32 -2.96
C ALA A 93 -14.63 11.99 -3.72
N THR A 94 -14.38 12.05 -5.03
CA THR A 94 -14.14 10.85 -5.84
C THR A 94 -12.72 10.35 -5.61
N ILE A 95 -12.55 9.08 -5.25
CA ILE A 95 -11.23 8.47 -5.10
C ILE A 95 -10.67 8.16 -6.50
N VAL A 96 -9.48 8.67 -6.79
CA VAL A 96 -8.76 8.39 -8.03
C VAL A 96 -7.50 7.61 -7.67
N LEU A 97 -7.35 6.43 -8.27
CA LEU A 97 -6.20 5.55 -8.08
C LEU A 97 -5.31 5.57 -9.33
N GLY A 98 -3.99 5.55 -9.14
CA GLY A 98 -3.05 5.38 -10.26
C GLY A 98 -3.22 4.01 -10.93
N ASP A 99 -3.12 3.95 -12.27
CA ASP A 99 -3.14 2.68 -12.99
C ASP A 99 -1.82 1.91 -12.81
N LEU A 100 -1.88 0.86 -11.98
CA LEU A 100 -0.74 -0.01 -11.69
C LEU A 100 -0.72 -1.27 -12.57
N LYS A 101 -1.60 -1.38 -13.57
CA LYS A 101 -1.66 -2.53 -14.48
C LYS A 101 -0.30 -2.75 -15.15
N GLY A 102 0.22 -3.96 -15.02
CA GLY A 102 1.50 -4.37 -15.62
C GLY A 102 2.76 -3.87 -14.91
N ILE A 103 2.68 -3.29 -13.71
CA ILE A 103 3.86 -2.79 -12.96
C ILE A 103 4.92 -3.89 -12.72
N ARG A 104 4.50 -5.14 -12.47
CA ARG A 104 5.42 -6.30 -12.34
C ARG A 104 6.20 -6.60 -13.62
N ARG A 105 5.58 -6.42 -14.79
CA ARG A 105 6.22 -6.66 -16.10
C ARG A 105 7.20 -5.54 -16.44
N ARG A 106 6.93 -4.31 -15.97
CA ARG A 106 7.79 -3.15 -16.19
C ARG A 106 8.96 -3.06 -15.20
N ALA A 107 8.85 -3.71 -14.05
CA ALA A 107 9.93 -3.75 -13.06
C ALA A 107 11.20 -4.39 -13.66
N ARG A 108 12.33 -3.67 -13.58
CA ARG A 108 13.63 -4.15 -14.05
C ARG A 108 14.67 -4.07 -12.94
N GLY A 109 15.45 -5.13 -12.80
CA GLY A 109 16.52 -5.24 -11.80
C GLY A 109 16.06 -5.75 -10.43
N ARG A 110 16.99 -6.36 -9.68
CA ARG A 110 16.73 -7.03 -8.40
C ARG A 110 16.02 -6.14 -7.37
N ARG A 111 16.43 -4.88 -7.26
CA ARG A 111 15.84 -3.90 -6.33
C ARG A 111 14.38 -3.62 -6.67
N MET A 112 14.09 -3.23 -7.91
CA MET A 112 12.72 -2.89 -8.32
C MET A 112 11.78 -4.11 -8.24
N ASN A 113 12.27 -5.28 -8.64
CA ASN A 113 11.52 -6.53 -8.52
C ASN A 113 11.15 -6.84 -7.06
N SER A 114 12.06 -6.58 -6.12
CA SER A 114 11.80 -6.79 -4.69
C SER A 114 10.76 -5.81 -4.14
N ILE A 115 10.81 -4.54 -4.56
CA ILE A 115 9.84 -3.50 -4.21
C ILE A 115 8.44 -3.86 -4.72
N VAL A 116 8.30 -4.16 -6.01
CA VAL A 116 6.99 -4.49 -6.59
C VAL A 116 6.46 -5.83 -6.07
N ALA A 117 7.33 -6.76 -5.67
CA ALA A 117 6.93 -8.00 -5.02
C ALA A 117 6.34 -7.78 -3.62
N SER A 118 6.89 -6.83 -2.85
CA SER A 118 6.45 -6.51 -1.50
C SER A 118 5.29 -5.51 -1.45
N MET A 119 5.11 -4.69 -2.49
CA MET A 119 4.06 -3.68 -2.55
C MET A 119 2.65 -4.30 -2.60
N PRO A 120 1.72 -3.90 -1.71
CA PRO A 120 0.41 -4.53 -1.57
C PRO A 120 -0.65 -3.96 -2.54
N TYR A 121 -0.27 -3.55 -3.75
CA TYR A 121 -1.16 -2.75 -4.60
C TYR A 121 -2.46 -3.45 -5.01
N TYR A 122 -2.41 -4.73 -5.39
CA TYR A 122 -3.61 -5.53 -5.71
C TYR A 122 -4.60 -5.74 -4.56
N ARG A 123 -4.30 -5.27 -3.34
CA ARG A 123 -5.19 -5.43 -2.19
C ARG A 123 -5.92 -4.15 -1.80
N LEU A 124 -5.52 -3.02 -2.38
CA LEU A 124 -6.12 -1.71 -2.19
C LEU A 124 -6.82 -1.20 -3.45
N THR A 125 -6.65 -1.89 -4.57
CA THR A 125 -7.30 -1.70 -5.87
C THR A 125 -8.06 -2.96 -6.23
#